data_AF-A0A966Q0N8-F1
#
_entry.id   AF-A0A966Q0N8-F1
#
_cell.length_a   1.000
_cell.length_b   1.000
_cell.length_c   1.000
_cell.angle_alpha   90.00
_cell.angle_beta   90.00
_cell.angle_gamma   90.00
#
_symmetry.space_group_name_H-M   'P 1'
#
loop_
_entity.id
_entity.type
_entity.pdbx_description
1 polymer ?
#
loop_
_entity_poly.entity_id
_entity_poly.type
_entity_poly.pdbx_seq_one_letter_code
_entity_poly.pdbx_strand_id
1 'polypeptide(L)'
;MADKVIGKNIMLYKQQENVSYYFNGGTSQGTILGSTYYQISPNDEGGTAANFTRVADGDLASFITDSGNPNSTSIAGGTWVFRNYLSLSTNVSGTPMFAITIFKYDGTSLTALASSSSVYFTSTSPTLYTTSVTFPSTSLASTDRLVVKIVVLNLTGRTATLYTEGSYTNYFTSSVTYDIPFACSTNCTFNVNVDQKEVTSQTSAWYREFKNDIANWTVTCDGIITLDNYGYLFLLQQQQNRTTILIKFVIDNGADGLVIISGRCNLTSLSINGPYKDIGTYSVSLQGTGAYGTTGTTINPSGVVIAGGGTTMKQYTAAGGENTITWSDMIGNTCLYVSRGGVDVREILTSGTPVNDQVKWNSSTGVLTFGRLLESDEFIRGLFN
;
A
#
# COMPACT_ATOMS: atom_id res chain seq x y z
N MET A 1 -2.04 -24.01 -16.91
CA MET A 1 -1.31 -23.74 -15.63
C MET A 1 -0.16 -22.75 -15.87
N ALA A 2 0.54 -22.82 -17.01
CA ALA A 2 1.45 -21.77 -17.48
C ALA A 2 0.75 -20.41 -17.71
N ASP A 3 -0.55 -20.43 -18.06
CA ASP A 3 -1.38 -19.24 -18.29
C ASP A 3 -1.72 -18.46 -17.00
N LYS A 4 -1.34 -19.01 -15.84
CA LYS A 4 -1.48 -18.38 -14.51
C LYS A 4 -0.14 -17.91 -13.92
N VAL A 5 0.95 -17.92 -14.70
CA VAL A 5 2.22 -17.32 -14.28
C VAL A 5 2.17 -15.84 -14.63
N ILE A 6 1.77 -15.01 -13.67
CA ILE A 6 1.44 -13.59 -13.91
C ILE A 6 2.42 -12.61 -13.24
N GLY A 7 3.28 -13.07 -12.33
CA GLY A 7 4.35 -12.28 -11.69
C GLY A 7 5.45 -11.83 -12.66
N LYS A 8 5.13 -10.95 -13.61
CA LYS A 8 6.04 -10.56 -14.71
C LYS A 8 6.97 -9.40 -14.33
N ASN A 9 6.57 -8.57 -13.36
CA ASN A 9 7.37 -7.48 -12.85
C ASN A 9 7.50 -7.62 -11.33
N ILE A 10 8.74 -7.73 -10.87
CA ILE A 10 9.09 -7.77 -9.45
C ILE A 10 9.98 -6.58 -9.19
N MET A 11 9.60 -5.73 -8.23
CA MET A 11 10.36 -4.55 -7.91
C MET A 11 10.42 -4.31 -6.40
N LEU A 12 11.62 -3.97 -5.93
CA LEU A 12 11.84 -3.58 -4.54
C LEU A 12 11.76 -2.06 -4.41
N TYR A 13 11.07 -1.60 -3.39
CA TYR A 13 10.96 -0.19 -3.02
C TYR A 13 11.42 0.01 -1.58
N LYS A 14 12.03 1.16 -1.30
CA LYS A 14 12.22 1.68 0.05
C LYS A 14 11.07 2.63 0.36
N GLN A 15 10.38 2.39 1.47
CA GLN A 15 9.42 3.35 1.99
C GLN A 15 10.15 4.43 2.76
N GLN A 16 10.00 5.69 2.34
CA GLN A 16 10.46 6.84 3.10
C GLN A 16 9.41 7.25 4.11
N GLU A 17 9.81 7.31 5.38
CA GLU A 17 9.02 7.83 6.50
C GLU A 17 9.45 9.27 6.78
N ASN A 18 8.57 10.08 7.37
CA ASN A 18 8.85 11.47 7.78
C ASN A 18 9.24 12.41 6.63
N VAL A 19 8.51 12.37 5.51
CA VAL A 19 8.83 13.20 4.35
C VAL A 19 8.58 14.67 4.63
N SER A 20 9.57 15.50 4.28
CA SER A 20 9.48 16.95 4.26
C SER A 20 8.75 17.41 3.01
N TYR A 21 7.81 18.32 3.18
CA TYR A 21 7.07 18.98 2.12
C TYR A 21 7.34 20.47 2.15
N TYR A 22 7.79 21.03 1.04
CA TYR A 22 8.13 22.44 0.88
C TYR A 22 6.93 23.23 0.37
N PHE A 23 6.80 24.47 0.86
CA PHE A 23 5.80 25.41 0.41
C PHE A 23 6.34 26.24 -0.76
N ASN A 24 6.08 25.79 -1.99
CA ASN A 24 6.56 26.42 -3.22
C ASN A 24 5.56 27.48 -3.69
N GLY A 25 5.66 28.67 -3.12
CA GLY A 25 4.74 29.77 -3.38
C GLY A 25 4.84 30.37 -4.79
N GLY A 26 5.95 30.15 -5.49
CA GLY A 26 6.14 30.55 -6.89
C GLY A 26 5.39 29.65 -7.88
N THR A 27 5.03 28.43 -7.47
CA THR A 27 4.37 27.44 -8.34
C THR A 27 2.87 27.44 -8.12
N SER A 28 2.12 27.95 -9.11
CA SER A 28 0.65 27.98 -9.04
C SER A 28 0.02 26.59 -9.26
N GLN A 29 -1.04 26.30 -8.50
CA GLN A 29 -1.91 25.13 -8.64
C GLN A 29 -3.33 25.51 -9.14
N GLY A 30 -3.49 26.76 -9.59
CA GLY A 30 -4.74 27.29 -10.10
C GLY A 30 -5.76 27.66 -9.00
N THR A 31 -7.01 27.85 -9.43
CA THR A 31 -8.12 28.22 -8.56
C THR A 31 -9.01 27.01 -8.31
N ILE A 32 -9.20 26.66 -7.03
CA ILE A 32 -10.02 25.53 -6.59
C ILE A 32 -11.06 26.08 -5.60
N LEU A 33 -12.34 25.81 -5.85
CA LEU A 33 -13.45 26.27 -4.98
C LEU A 33 -13.41 27.77 -4.69
N GLY A 34 -12.97 28.57 -5.67
CA GLY A 34 -12.90 30.04 -5.56
C GLY A 34 -11.65 30.58 -4.85
N SER A 35 -10.74 29.74 -4.37
CA SER A 35 -9.46 30.16 -3.77
C SER A 35 -8.29 29.79 -4.68
N THR A 36 -7.28 30.67 -4.75
CA THR A 36 -6.01 30.37 -5.43
C THR A 36 -5.15 29.46 -4.54
N TYR A 37 -4.56 28.43 -5.14
CA TYR A 37 -3.65 27.52 -4.47
C TYR A 37 -2.25 27.55 -5.09
N TYR A 38 -1.27 27.25 -4.25
CA TYR A 38 0.14 27.08 -4.62
C TYR A 38 0.63 25.69 -4.25
N GLN A 39 1.79 25.29 -4.76
CA GLN A 39 2.26 23.91 -4.64
C GLN A 39 2.81 23.59 -3.25
N ILE A 40 2.49 22.38 -2.79
CA ILE A 40 3.26 21.68 -1.77
C ILE A 40 3.88 20.44 -2.43
N SER A 41 5.20 20.27 -2.36
CA SER A 41 5.85 19.06 -2.87
C SER A 41 7.03 18.60 -2.01
N PRO A 42 7.45 17.33 -2.12
CA PRO A 42 8.69 16.84 -1.48
C PRO A 42 9.96 17.51 -2.00
N ASN A 43 9.87 18.24 -3.12
CA ASN A 43 10.95 18.96 -3.77
C ASN A 43 10.85 20.45 -3.45
N ASP A 44 11.99 21.05 -3.09
CA ASP A 44 12.15 22.51 -2.99
C ASP A 44 12.50 23.05 -4.38
N GLU A 45 11.61 23.86 -4.94
CA GLU A 45 11.77 24.42 -6.30
C GLU A 45 12.75 25.61 -6.34
N GLY A 46 13.23 26.10 -5.18
CA GLY A 46 14.40 26.99 -5.10
C GLY A 46 14.31 28.33 -5.84
N GLY A 47 13.08 28.86 -6.04
CA GLY A 47 12.80 30.03 -6.86
C GLY A 47 13.12 31.40 -6.24
N THR A 48 12.79 32.45 -6.98
CA THR A 48 12.76 33.84 -6.46
C THR A 48 11.70 33.97 -5.37
N ALA A 49 11.92 34.80 -4.37
CA ALA A 49 10.99 34.97 -3.25
C ALA A 49 9.54 35.21 -3.70
N ALA A 50 8.63 34.38 -3.20
CA ALA A 50 7.19 34.47 -3.40
C ALA A 50 6.53 34.75 -2.03
N ASN A 51 6.15 36.01 -1.78
CA ASN A 51 5.62 36.42 -0.49
C ASN A 51 4.10 36.62 -0.56
N PHE A 52 3.40 36.21 0.49
CA PHE A 52 1.95 36.36 0.62
C PHE A 52 1.62 37.35 1.72
N THR A 53 0.73 38.30 1.45
CA THR A 53 0.34 39.34 2.41
C THR A 53 -1.17 39.35 2.65
N ARG A 54 -1.59 39.57 3.89
CA ARG A 54 -3.01 39.74 4.24
C ARG A 54 -3.20 40.81 5.31
N VAL A 55 -4.26 41.62 5.18
CA VAL A 55 -4.57 42.79 6.03
C VAL A 55 -5.77 42.59 6.97
N ALA A 56 -6.39 41.41 6.93
CA ALA A 56 -7.56 41.05 7.72
C ALA A 56 -7.53 39.55 8.05
N ASP A 57 -8.33 39.12 9.01
CA ASP A 57 -8.38 37.72 9.43
C ASP A 57 -8.80 36.79 8.28
N GLY A 58 -8.36 35.53 8.33
CA GLY A 58 -8.64 34.48 7.34
C GLY A 58 -7.39 33.90 6.68
N ASP A 59 -7.58 33.22 5.54
CA ASP A 59 -6.53 32.48 4.84
C ASP A 59 -5.46 33.43 4.28
N LEU A 60 -4.26 33.43 4.87
CA LEU A 60 -3.09 34.17 4.39
C LEU A 60 -2.57 33.56 3.08
N ALA A 61 -2.46 32.23 3.05
CA ALA A 61 -2.07 31.48 1.87
C ALA A 61 -2.64 30.05 1.94
N SER A 62 -2.97 29.51 0.77
CA SER A 62 -3.49 28.15 0.61
C SER A 62 -2.56 27.37 -0.32
N PHE A 63 -2.18 26.18 0.10
CA PHE A 63 -1.29 25.31 -0.65
C PHE A 63 -1.88 23.91 -0.78
N ILE A 64 -1.58 23.24 -1.88
CA ILE A 64 -2.08 21.91 -2.21
C ILE A 64 -0.98 21.06 -2.84
N THR A 65 -0.95 19.77 -2.53
CA THR A 65 -0.06 18.80 -3.20
C THR A 65 -0.40 18.65 -4.67
N ASP A 66 0.52 18.27 -5.55
CA ASP A 66 0.21 18.04 -6.97
C ASP A 66 -0.87 16.98 -7.21
N SER A 67 -1.46 16.97 -8.41
CA SER A 67 -2.34 15.86 -8.81
C SER A 67 -1.59 14.52 -8.76
N GLY A 68 -2.22 13.49 -8.22
CA GLY A 68 -1.57 12.20 -7.98
C GLY A 68 -0.57 12.21 -6.82
N ASN A 69 -0.60 13.23 -5.96
CA ASN A 69 0.16 13.26 -4.71
C ASN A 69 -0.80 13.48 -3.53
N PRO A 70 -0.79 12.62 -2.49
CA PRO A 70 0.24 11.61 -2.18
C PRO A 70 0.08 10.24 -2.87
N ASN A 71 -0.99 10.00 -3.64
CA ASN A 71 -1.32 8.67 -4.21
C ASN A 71 -1.23 7.54 -3.17
N SER A 72 -1.83 7.78 -2.02
CA SER A 72 -1.91 6.82 -0.91
C SER A 72 -3.36 6.61 -0.53
N THR A 73 -3.69 5.41 -0.05
CA THR A 73 -5.02 5.08 0.49
C THR A 73 -5.13 5.32 1.99
N SER A 74 -4.01 5.59 2.66
CA SER A 74 -3.99 5.91 4.08
C SER A 74 -2.77 6.75 4.47
N ILE A 75 -2.92 7.52 5.55
CA ILE A 75 -1.82 8.21 6.22
C ILE A 75 -1.89 7.83 7.69
N ALA A 76 -0.77 7.35 8.24
CA ALA A 76 -0.67 7.03 9.66
C ALA A 76 -0.79 8.30 10.51
N GLY A 77 -1.43 8.18 11.68
CA GLY A 77 -1.46 9.27 12.65
C GLY A 77 -0.05 9.60 13.16
N GLY A 78 0.18 10.85 13.57
CA GLY A 78 1.47 11.30 14.05
C GLY A 78 1.50 12.80 14.31
N THR A 79 2.69 13.34 14.57
CA THR A 79 2.89 14.78 14.78
C THR A 79 3.58 15.36 13.56
N TRP A 80 2.92 16.31 12.91
CA TRP A 80 3.51 17.08 11.81
C TRP A 80 4.10 18.37 12.36
N VAL A 81 5.28 18.75 11.89
CA VAL A 81 5.98 19.94 12.38
C VAL A 81 6.18 20.90 11.22
N PHE A 82 5.54 22.05 11.31
CA PHE A 82 5.58 23.14 10.34
C PHE A 82 6.65 24.16 10.71
N ARG A 83 7.41 24.59 9.72
CA ARG A 83 8.47 25.59 9.81
C ARG A 83 8.15 26.69 8.81
N ASN A 84 7.62 27.79 9.32
CA ASN A 84 7.16 28.89 8.47
C ASN A 84 7.82 30.22 8.84
N TYR A 85 8.31 30.96 7.84
CA TYR A 85 8.81 32.31 8.02
C TYR A 85 7.67 33.30 7.87
N LEU A 86 7.29 33.95 8.97
CA LEU A 86 6.27 34.99 8.95
C LEU A 86 6.74 36.28 9.62
N SER A 87 6.08 37.38 9.30
CA SER A 87 6.21 38.65 10.01
C SER A 87 4.87 39.35 10.12
N LEU A 88 4.83 40.33 11.02
CA LEU A 88 3.71 41.25 11.16
C LEU A 88 4.19 42.68 10.86
N SER A 89 3.35 43.50 10.25
CA SER A 89 3.67 44.92 10.08
C SER A 89 3.73 45.66 11.42
N THR A 90 4.36 46.84 11.43
CA THR A 90 4.27 47.94 12.43
C THR A 90 4.58 47.58 13.89
N ASN A 91 3.85 46.68 14.55
CA ASN A 91 4.06 46.22 15.92
C ASN A 91 3.41 44.86 16.19
N VAL A 92 3.82 44.19 17.27
CA VAL A 92 3.25 42.91 17.74
C VAL A 92 2.32 43.07 18.95
N SER A 93 1.85 44.29 19.25
CA SER A 93 1.01 44.51 20.43
C SER A 93 -0.38 43.87 20.29
N GLY A 94 -1.03 43.57 21.41
CA GLY A 94 -2.30 42.84 21.40
C GLY A 94 -2.09 41.33 21.22
N THR A 95 -3.04 40.65 20.58
CA THR A 95 -3.06 39.18 20.43
C THR A 95 -3.12 38.72 18.96
N PRO A 96 -2.35 39.29 18.01
CA PRO A 96 -2.30 38.81 16.63
C PRO A 96 -1.69 37.41 16.58
N MET A 97 -2.30 36.52 15.83
CA MET A 97 -1.92 35.10 15.82
C MET A 97 -2.15 34.47 14.46
N PHE A 98 -1.52 33.32 14.24
CA PHE A 98 -1.75 32.48 13.08
C PHE A 98 -1.95 31.02 13.50
N ALA A 99 -2.55 30.22 12.61
CA ALA A 99 -2.75 28.79 12.80
C ALA A 99 -2.60 28.05 11.47
N ILE A 100 -2.29 26.76 11.55
CA ILE A 100 -2.25 25.85 10.42
C ILE A 100 -3.52 25.02 10.41
N THR A 101 -4.16 24.89 9.26
CA THR A 101 -5.30 23.99 9.05
C THR A 101 -5.02 23.09 7.85
N ILE A 102 -5.38 21.81 8.00
CA ILE A 102 -5.06 20.76 7.03
C ILE A 102 -6.37 20.12 6.59
N PHE A 103 -6.53 19.94 5.28
CA PHE A 103 -7.69 19.33 4.65
C PHE A 103 -7.24 18.25 3.66
N LYS A 104 -8.14 17.34 3.32
CA LYS A 104 -8.08 16.60 2.06
C LYS A 104 -9.01 17.22 1.03
N TYR A 105 -8.61 17.16 -0.23
CA TYR A 105 -9.41 17.55 -1.39
C TYR A 105 -9.66 16.31 -2.26
N ASP A 106 -10.92 15.95 -2.43
CA ASP A 106 -11.35 14.76 -3.20
C ASP A 106 -11.58 15.04 -4.70
N GLY A 107 -11.26 16.26 -5.17
CA GLY A 107 -11.59 16.75 -6.52
C GLY A 107 -12.87 17.58 -6.58
N THR A 108 -13.68 17.58 -5.52
CA THR A 108 -14.96 18.30 -5.44
C THR A 108 -15.10 19.13 -4.17
N SER A 109 -14.63 18.64 -3.02
CA SER A 109 -14.86 19.21 -1.71
C SER A 109 -13.61 19.14 -0.82
N LEU A 110 -13.55 20.03 0.17
CA LEU A 110 -12.52 20.01 1.20
C LEU A 110 -13.07 19.40 2.48
N THR A 111 -12.39 18.37 2.98
CA THR A 111 -12.69 17.76 4.29
C THR A 111 -11.58 18.10 5.27
N ALA A 112 -11.91 18.69 6.42
CA ALA A 112 -10.94 19.03 7.45
C ALA A 112 -10.33 17.77 8.07
N LEU A 113 -9.02 17.78 8.27
CA LEU A 113 -8.26 16.65 8.85
C LEU A 113 -7.66 17.01 10.21
N ALA A 114 -7.00 18.16 10.29
CA ALA A 114 -6.31 18.59 11.51
C ALA A 114 -6.08 20.10 11.55
N SER A 115 -5.82 20.64 12.73
CA SER A 115 -5.42 22.03 12.92
C SER A 115 -4.39 22.16 14.05
N SER A 116 -3.56 23.20 13.98
CA SER A 116 -2.67 23.56 15.08
C SER A 116 -3.41 24.37 16.15
N SER A 117 -2.83 24.44 17.35
CA SER A 117 -3.08 25.58 18.24
C SER A 117 -2.63 26.88 17.57
N SER A 118 -3.22 28.00 17.97
CA SER A 118 -2.82 29.30 17.47
C SER A 118 -1.50 29.77 18.07
N VAL A 119 -0.68 30.43 17.26
CA VAL A 119 0.65 30.92 17.61
C VAL A 119 0.68 32.43 17.49
N TYR A 120 1.15 33.12 18.53
CA TYR A 120 1.28 34.57 18.53
C TYR A 120 2.45 35.02 17.65
N PHE A 121 2.25 36.12 16.93
CA PHE A 121 3.37 36.81 16.29
C PHE A 121 4.26 37.46 17.35
N THR A 122 5.57 37.27 17.22
CA THR A 122 6.57 37.77 18.18
C THR A 122 7.50 38.82 17.58
N SER A 123 7.48 39.00 16.26
CA SER A 123 8.40 39.91 15.56
C SER A 123 7.74 40.61 14.37
N THR A 124 8.21 41.83 14.09
CA THR A 124 7.90 42.58 12.86
C THR A 124 8.87 42.31 11.72
N SER A 125 9.93 41.53 11.97
CA SER A 125 10.88 41.07 10.96
C SER A 125 10.60 39.60 10.59
N PRO A 126 11.00 39.12 9.40
CA PRO A 126 10.86 37.72 9.00
C PRO A 126 11.44 36.79 10.07
N THR A 127 10.58 35.97 10.68
CA THR A 127 10.94 35.11 11.82
C THR A 127 10.43 33.70 11.56
N LEU A 128 11.27 32.71 11.85
CA LEU A 128 10.91 31.30 11.75
C LEU A 128 10.04 30.90 12.94
N TYR A 129 8.79 30.52 12.67
CA TYR A 129 7.92 29.90 13.65
C TYR A 129 7.88 28.39 13.42
N THR A 130 7.93 27.64 14.52
CA THR A 130 7.76 26.19 14.52
C THR A 130 6.44 25.83 15.17
N THR A 131 5.56 25.13 14.44
CA THR A 131 4.22 24.78 14.89
C THR A 131 3.98 23.29 14.73
N SER A 132 3.54 22.63 15.80
CA SER A 132 3.17 21.21 15.75
C SER A 132 1.68 21.02 15.52
N VAL A 133 1.32 20.07 14.67
CA VAL A 133 -0.06 19.64 14.42
C VAL A 133 -0.15 18.15 14.74
N THR A 134 -1.05 17.77 15.65
CA THR A 134 -1.39 16.37 15.86
C THR A 134 -2.29 15.92 14.70
N PHE A 135 -1.79 15.02 13.86
CA PHE A 135 -2.47 14.52 12.69
C PHE A 135 -3.08 13.13 12.97
N PRO A 136 -4.40 12.94 12.74
CA PRO A 136 -5.05 11.65 12.96
C PRO A 136 -4.74 10.65 11.84
N SER A 137 -4.87 9.34 12.14
CA SER A 137 -4.87 8.32 11.08
C SER A 137 -6.03 8.60 10.12
N THR A 138 -5.73 8.71 8.83
CA THR A 138 -6.66 9.22 7.83
C THR A 138 -6.74 8.26 6.64
N SER A 139 -7.95 7.90 6.21
CA SER A 139 -8.19 7.18 4.95
C SER A 139 -8.35 8.16 3.79
N LEU A 140 -7.76 7.78 2.64
CA LEU A 140 -7.73 8.57 1.42
C LEU A 140 -8.14 7.70 0.22
N ALA A 141 -8.65 8.33 -0.83
CA ALA A 141 -8.58 7.75 -2.16
C ALA A 141 -7.21 8.06 -2.79
N SER A 142 -6.76 7.24 -3.74
CA SER A 142 -5.49 7.48 -4.47
C SER A 142 -5.47 8.82 -5.22
N THR A 143 -6.63 9.40 -5.51
CA THR A 143 -6.78 10.71 -6.16
C THR A 143 -6.90 11.88 -5.18
N ASP A 144 -7.06 11.63 -3.88
CA ASP A 144 -7.19 12.69 -2.87
C ASP A 144 -5.87 13.48 -2.80
N ARG A 145 -5.97 14.80 -2.67
CA ARG A 145 -4.83 15.73 -2.49
C ARG A 145 -4.85 16.30 -1.08
N LEU A 146 -3.68 16.65 -0.56
CA LEU A 146 -3.55 17.31 0.75
C LEU A 146 -3.51 18.81 0.57
N VAL A 147 -4.28 19.52 1.38
CA VAL A 147 -4.36 20.98 1.41
C VAL A 147 -3.88 21.47 2.77
N VAL A 148 -2.99 22.46 2.76
CA VAL A 148 -2.57 23.18 3.96
C VAL A 148 -2.89 24.66 3.78
N LYS A 149 -3.56 25.23 4.77
CA LYS A 149 -3.85 26.66 4.83
C LYS A 149 -3.21 27.29 6.05
N ILE A 150 -2.57 28.43 5.83
CA ILE A 150 -2.04 29.28 6.89
C ILE A 150 -3.08 30.38 7.13
N VAL A 151 -3.67 30.39 8.31
CA VAL A 151 -4.76 31.29 8.68
C VAL A 151 -4.25 32.31 9.68
N VAL A 152 -4.59 33.58 9.49
CA VAL A 152 -4.24 34.67 10.41
C VAL A 152 -5.49 35.19 11.11
N LEU A 153 -5.31 35.62 12.35
CA LEU A 153 -6.37 35.93 13.31
C LEU A 153 -5.95 37.16 14.14
N ASN A 154 -6.92 37.99 14.51
CA ASN A 154 -6.73 39.19 15.32
C ASN A 154 -5.69 40.17 14.74
N LEU A 155 -5.65 40.36 13.41
CA LEU A 155 -4.67 41.26 12.79
C LEU A 155 -4.88 42.74 13.18
N THR A 156 -6.14 43.16 13.35
CA THR A 156 -6.52 44.50 13.85
C THR A 156 -5.78 45.64 13.13
N GLY A 157 -5.87 45.68 11.79
CA GLY A 157 -5.26 46.72 10.96
C GLY A 157 -3.78 46.52 10.63
N ARG A 158 -3.21 45.36 10.99
CA ARG A 158 -1.83 44.97 10.64
C ARG A 158 -1.83 44.09 9.39
N THR A 159 -0.70 44.06 8.70
CA THR A 159 -0.43 43.15 7.58
C THR A 159 0.41 41.98 8.07
N ALA A 160 -0.08 40.76 7.92
CA ALA A 160 0.74 39.57 8.07
C ALA A 160 1.40 39.22 6.73
N THR A 161 2.66 38.83 6.77
CA THR A 161 3.40 38.36 5.60
C THR A 161 3.94 36.95 5.84
N LEU A 162 3.66 36.03 4.93
CA LEU A 162 4.33 34.74 4.81
C LEU A 162 5.39 34.86 3.72
N TYR A 163 6.63 34.51 4.04
CA TYR A 163 7.73 34.49 3.09
C TYR A 163 7.90 33.07 2.59
N THR A 164 7.97 32.84 1.28
CA THR A 164 8.33 31.54 0.71
C THR A 164 9.41 31.71 -0.36
N GLU A 165 10.22 30.67 -0.57
CA GLU A 165 11.33 30.65 -1.53
C GLU A 165 12.42 31.72 -1.28
N GLY A 166 13.41 31.82 -2.16
CA GLY A 166 14.58 32.69 -1.98
C GLY A 166 15.38 32.33 -0.72
N SER A 167 15.58 33.30 0.18
CA SER A 167 16.31 33.08 1.44
C SER A 167 15.46 32.48 2.56
N TYR A 168 14.17 32.24 2.34
CA TYR A 168 13.22 31.78 3.36
C TYR A 168 12.55 30.47 2.95
N THR A 169 13.25 29.35 3.17
CA THR A 169 12.70 28.01 2.90
C THR A 169 11.68 27.61 3.97
N ASN A 170 10.46 27.31 3.53
CA ASN A 170 9.34 26.91 4.38
C ASN A 170 9.00 25.45 4.09
N TYR A 171 8.80 24.64 5.12
CA TYR A 171 8.41 23.24 4.96
C TYR A 171 7.72 22.67 6.18
N PHE A 172 7.16 21.47 6.05
CA PHE A 172 6.72 20.66 7.18
C PHE A 172 7.16 19.21 7.03
N THR A 173 7.42 18.55 8.14
CA THR A 173 7.63 17.10 8.17
C THR A 173 6.30 16.40 8.43
N SER A 174 6.00 15.37 7.65
CA SER A 174 4.72 14.67 7.69
C SER A 174 4.88 13.17 7.90
N SER A 175 3.82 12.51 8.38
CA SER A 175 3.73 11.04 8.42
C SER A 175 3.33 10.43 7.07
N VAL A 176 3.25 11.23 6.00
CA VAL A 176 3.04 10.70 4.65
C VAL A 176 4.28 9.91 4.24
N THR A 177 4.04 8.75 3.63
CA THR A 177 5.09 7.88 3.16
C THR A 177 5.17 7.87 1.65
N TYR A 178 6.39 7.78 1.12
CA TYR A 178 6.64 7.66 -0.31
C TYR A 178 7.46 6.41 -0.60
N ASP A 179 7.09 5.69 -1.64
CA ASP A 179 7.83 4.52 -2.09
C ASP A 179 8.81 4.92 -3.18
N ILE A 180 10.10 4.75 -2.89
CA ILE A 180 11.18 5.07 -3.81
C ILE A 180 11.72 3.74 -4.37
N PRO A 181 11.76 3.56 -5.71
CA PRO A 181 12.47 2.47 -6.35
C PRO A 181 13.85 2.20 -5.74
N PHE A 182 14.13 0.95 -5.42
CA PHE A 182 15.45 0.54 -4.95
C PHE A 182 16.42 0.51 -6.13
N ALA A 183 17.39 1.43 -6.13
CA ALA A 183 18.42 1.74 -7.14
C ALA A 183 18.46 0.84 -8.38
N CYS A 184 17.65 1.11 -9.41
CA CYS A 184 17.73 0.36 -10.68
C CYS A 184 17.85 -1.17 -10.48
N SER A 185 17.06 -1.72 -9.55
CA SER A 185 17.07 -3.13 -9.24
C SER A 185 16.71 -3.95 -10.48
N THR A 186 17.59 -4.90 -10.83
CA THR A 186 17.42 -5.80 -11.96
C THR A 186 16.89 -7.16 -11.52
N ASN A 187 17.16 -7.53 -10.27
CA ASN A 187 16.68 -8.76 -9.66
C ASN A 187 16.43 -8.53 -8.18
N CYS A 188 15.37 -9.13 -7.65
CA CYS A 188 15.06 -9.12 -6.22
C CYS A 188 14.53 -10.49 -5.82
N THR A 189 14.94 -10.99 -4.66
CA THR A 189 14.44 -12.25 -4.10
C THR A 189 13.98 -12.03 -2.66
N PHE A 190 12.81 -12.55 -2.33
CA PHE A 190 12.28 -12.63 -0.97
C PHE A 190 12.30 -14.09 -0.53
N ASN A 191 12.96 -14.39 0.59
CA ASN A 191 13.05 -15.73 1.15
C ASN A 191 12.52 -15.74 2.58
N VAL A 192 11.72 -16.76 2.93
CA VAL A 192 11.27 -17.02 4.31
C VAL A 192 11.67 -18.44 4.66
N ASN A 193 12.33 -18.61 5.79
CA ASN A 193 12.65 -19.92 6.36
C ASN A 193 12.02 -20.00 7.75
N VAL A 194 11.49 -21.17 8.09
CA VAL A 194 10.91 -21.44 9.41
C VAL A 194 11.58 -22.68 9.97
N ASP A 195 12.13 -22.53 11.17
CA ASP A 195 12.66 -23.68 11.89
C ASP A 195 11.51 -24.58 12.34
N GLN A 196 11.77 -25.88 12.43
CA GLN A 196 10.74 -26.86 12.81
C GLN A 196 11.17 -27.60 14.07
N LYS A 197 10.24 -27.67 15.03
CA LYS A 197 10.38 -28.44 16.24
C LYS A 197 9.70 -29.79 16.07
N GLU A 198 10.46 -30.87 16.21
CA GLU A 198 9.89 -32.22 16.23
C GLU A 198 9.00 -32.41 17.47
N VAL A 199 7.80 -32.94 17.27
CA VAL A 199 6.79 -33.21 18.31
C VAL A 199 6.28 -34.65 18.27
N THR A 200 7.03 -35.54 17.61
CA THR A 200 6.71 -36.96 17.44
C THR A 200 6.41 -37.62 18.79
N SER A 201 5.35 -38.43 18.84
CA SER A 201 4.95 -39.18 20.03
C SER A 201 4.73 -40.66 19.70
N GLN A 202 4.49 -41.49 20.72
CA GLN A 202 4.21 -42.92 20.51
C GLN A 202 2.94 -43.16 19.67
N THR A 203 2.01 -42.20 19.60
CA THR A 203 0.79 -42.32 18.78
C THR A 203 1.01 -41.96 17.31
N SER A 204 2.18 -41.40 16.94
CA SER A 204 2.55 -41.03 15.57
C SER A 204 2.98 -42.23 14.70
N ALA A 205 2.81 -43.45 15.23
CA ALA A 205 3.26 -44.71 14.63
C ALA A 205 4.76 -44.67 14.26
N TRP A 206 5.09 -44.58 12.97
CA TRP A 206 6.47 -44.53 12.46
C TRP A 206 6.80 -43.24 11.69
N TYR A 207 5.88 -42.27 11.68
CA TYR A 207 6.06 -41.00 11.00
C TYR A 207 6.53 -39.92 11.98
N ARG A 208 7.43 -39.04 11.53
CA ARG A 208 7.82 -37.85 12.30
C ARG A 208 6.77 -36.76 12.16
N GLU A 209 6.43 -36.12 13.28
CA GLU A 209 5.53 -34.97 13.32
C GLU A 209 6.30 -33.72 13.75
N PHE A 210 5.98 -32.58 13.13
CA PHE A 210 6.67 -31.32 13.37
C PHE A 210 5.66 -30.18 13.63
N LYS A 211 6.03 -29.25 14.51
CA LYS A 211 5.38 -27.94 14.63
C LYS A 211 6.35 -26.85 14.17
N ASN A 212 5.81 -25.83 13.52
CA ASN A 212 6.57 -24.65 13.11
C ASN A 212 7.05 -23.87 14.35
N ASP A 213 8.28 -23.40 14.31
CA ASP A 213 8.93 -22.61 15.35
C ASP A 213 9.23 -21.18 14.82
N ILE A 214 10.42 -20.63 15.11
CA ILE A 214 10.79 -19.26 14.75
C ILE A 214 10.99 -19.14 13.23
N ALA A 215 10.42 -18.07 12.66
CA ALA A 215 10.62 -17.69 11.27
C ALA A 215 11.72 -16.62 11.14
N ASN A 216 12.52 -16.74 10.09
CA ASN A 216 13.39 -15.68 9.60
C ASN A 216 13.07 -15.39 8.14
N TRP A 217 13.30 -14.15 7.71
CA TRP A 217 13.09 -13.77 6.32
C TRP A 217 14.17 -12.81 5.85
N THR A 218 14.53 -12.90 4.58
CA THR A 218 15.60 -12.13 3.95
C THR A 218 15.15 -11.59 2.61
N VAL A 219 15.71 -10.45 2.23
CA VAL A 219 15.55 -9.87 0.90
C VAL A 219 16.92 -9.65 0.29
N THR A 220 17.14 -10.15 -0.91
CA THR A 220 18.33 -9.83 -1.70
C THR A 220 17.93 -9.04 -2.92
N CYS A 221 18.80 -8.14 -3.35
CA CYS A 221 18.58 -7.34 -4.56
C CYS A 221 19.91 -7.09 -5.27
N ASP A 222 19.88 -7.22 -6.59
CA ASP A 222 20.96 -6.83 -7.48
C ASP A 222 20.47 -5.68 -8.36
N GLY A 223 21.37 -4.77 -8.70
CA GLY A 223 21.04 -3.62 -9.53
C GLY A 223 22.25 -2.88 -10.09
N ILE A 224 21.95 -1.82 -10.83
CA ILE A 224 22.95 -0.94 -11.44
C ILE A 224 23.21 0.25 -10.52
N ILE A 225 24.47 0.69 -10.44
CA ILE A 225 24.84 1.85 -9.65
C ILE A 225 24.26 3.12 -10.29
N THR A 226 23.46 3.85 -9.52
CA THR A 226 22.94 5.17 -9.88
C THR A 226 23.10 6.15 -8.71
N LEU A 227 23.18 7.45 -9.04
CA LEU A 227 23.15 8.55 -8.08
C LEU A 227 21.72 9.07 -7.84
N ASP A 228 20.75 8.66 -8.66
CA ASP A 228 19.36 9.03 -8.52
C ASP A 228 18.58 8.07 -7.61
N ASN A 229 17.48 8.55 -7.03
CA ASN A 229 16.62 7.79 -6.11
C ASN A 229 17.41 7.21 -4.91
N TYR A 230 17.04 6.01 -4.45
CA TYR A 230 17.69 5.36 -3.32
C TYR A 230 18.97 4.63 -3.75
N GLY A 231 20.00 5.39 -4.11
CA GLY A 231 21.30 4.93 -4.63
C GLY A 231 22.23 4.27 -3.61
N TYR A 232 23.39 3.79 -4.08
CA TYR A 232 24.41 3.09 -3.28
C TYR A 232 24.96 3.93 -2.12
N LEU A 233 25.01 5.25 -2.26
CA LEU A 233 25.48 6.17 -1.21
C LEU A 233 24.59 6.12 0.02
N PHE A 234 23.27 6.05 -0.16
CA PHE A 234 22.33 5.91 0.95
C PHE A 234 22.49 4.57 1.67
N LEU A 235 22.74 3.49 0.93
CA LEU A 235 23.01 2.17 1.54
C LEU A 235 24.27 2.19 2.40
N LEU A 236 25.35 2.82 1.91
CA LEU A 236 26.59 3.00 2.68
C LEU A 236 26.36 3.84 3.94
N GLN A 237 25.60 4.94 3.86
CA GLN A 237 25.28 5.77 5.02
C GLN A 237 24.41 5.03 6.04
N GLN A 238 23.44 4.25 5.59
CA GLN A 238 22.58 3.44 6.47
C GLN A 238 23.39 2.36 7.19
N GLN A 239 24.39 1.77 6.53
CA GLN A 239 25.34 0.86 7.16
C GLN A 239 26.14 1.55 8.25
N GLN A 240 26.68 2.75 7.98
CA GLN A 240 27.45 3.54 8.95
C GLN A 240 26.60 3.97 10.15
N ASN A 241 25.35 4.37 9.91
CA ASN A 241 24.41 4.84 10.93
C ASN A 241 23.68 3.71 11.67
N ARG A 242 23.80 2.46 11.20
CA ARG A 242 23.15 1.25 11.77
C ARG A 242 21.63 1.40 11.89
N THR A 243 21.00 1.95 10.85
CA THR A 243 19.57 2.24 10.82
C THR A 243 18.79 1.17 10.05
N THR A 244 17.57 0.88 10.50
CA THR A 244 16.65 -0.02 9.79
C THR A 244 16.08 0.65 8.54
N ILE A 245 15.70 -0.17 7.55
CA ILE A 245 15.06 0.27 6.30
C ILE A 245 13.70 -0.44 6.19
N LEU A 246 12.65 0.29 5.83
CA LEU A 246 11.35 -0.31 5.51
C LEU A 246 11.29 -0.60 4.01
N ILE A 247 11.14 -1.88 3.66
CA ILE A 247 11.10 -2.32 2.27
C ILE A 247 9.70 -2.78 1.87
N LYS A 248 9.41 -2.67 0.58
CA LYS A 248 8.24 -3.25 -0.09
C LYS A 248 8.69 -4.03 -1.31
N PHE A 249 8.49 -5.34 -1.27
CA PHE A 249 8.68 -6.25 -2.39
C PHE A 249 7.34 -6.40 -3.11
N VAL A 250 7.25 -5.85 -4.32
CA VAL A 250 6.02 -5.78 -5.10
C VAL A 250 6.05 -6.83 -6.19
N ILE A 251 4.98 -7.61 -6.27
CA ILE A 251 4.73 -8.59 -7.33
C ILE A 251 3.52 -8.08 -8.12
N ASP A 252 3.74 -7.79 -9.40
CA ASP A 252 2.68 -7.45 -10.33
C ASP A 252 2.06 -8.71 -10.94
N ASN A 253 0.81 -9.02 -10.57
CA ASN A 253 0.03 -10.12 -11.14
C ASN A 253 -0.89 -9.66 -12.28
N GLY A 254 -0.54 -8.58 -12.98
CA GLY A 254 -1.26 -8.10 -14.16
C GLY A 254 -2.69 -7.67 -13.82
N ALA A 255 -3.67 -8.27 -14.52
CA ALA A 255 -5.10 -7.96 -14.31
C ALA A 255 -5.58 -8.30 -12.89
N ASP A 256 -4.94 -9.27 -12.23
CA ASP A 256 -5.25 -9.68 -10.86
C ASP A 256 -4.61 -8.77 -9.81
N GLY A 257 -4.00 -7.65 -10.22
CA GLY A 257 -3.49 -6.59 -9.35
C GLY A 257 -2.13 -6.88 -8.71
N LEU A 258 -1.75 -6.03 -7.76
CA LEU A 258 -0.45 -6.07 -7.09
C LEU A 258 -0.55 -6.83 -5.77
N VAL A 259 0.46 -7.64 -5.47
CA VAL A 259 0.73 -8.16 -4.12
C VAL A 259 2.00 -7.52 -3.60
N ILE A 260 1.94 -7.00 -2.37
CA ILE A 260 3.01 -6.27 -1.73
C ILE A 260 3.38 -7.00 -0.44
N ILE A 261 4.64 -7.39 -0.34
CA ILE A 261 5.24 -7.91 0.89
C ILE A 261 6.09 -6.81 1.50
N SER A 262 5.84 -6.43 2.75
CA SER A 262 6.51 -5.29 3.38
C SER A 262 7.07 -5.64 4.75
N GLY A 263 8.18 -5.03 5.13
CA GLY A 263 8.73 -5.20 6.48
C GLY A 263 10.00 -4.41 6.73
N ARG A 264 10.38 -4.24 8.00
CA ARG A 264 11.63 -3.60 8.37
C ARG A 264 12.79 -4.58 8.19
N CYS A 265 13.89 -4.11 7.63
CA CYS A 265 15.10 -4.88 7.42
C CYS A 265 16.33 -4.15 7.94
N ASN A 266 17.34 -4.93 8.31
CA ASN A 266 18.70 -4.48 8.56
C ASN A 266 19.58 -4.83 7.35
N LEU A 267 20.47 -3.91 6.97
CA LEU A 267 21.45 -4.15 5.92
C LEU A 267 22.55 -5.08 6.43
N THR A 268 22.66 -6.29 5.87
CA THR A 268 23.67 -7.28 6.27
C THR A 268 24.92 -7.22 5.40
N SER A 269 24.77 -7.01 4.10
CA SER A 269 25.89 -6.82 3.19
C SER A 269 25.54 -5.92 2.01
N LEU A 270 26.54 -5.18 1.55
CA LEU A 270 26.53 -4.45 0.29
C LEU A 270 27.84 -4.75 -0.44
N SER A 271 27.75 -5.27 -1.65
CA SER A 271 28.87 -5.48 -2.56
C SER A 271 28.72 -4.55 -3.74
N ILE A 272 29.79 -3.87 -4.13
CA ILE A 272 29.83 -2.96 -5.28
C ILE A 272 30.92 -3.44 -6.23
N ASN A 273 30.57 -3.62 -7.49
CA ASN A 273 31.49 -4.04 -8.54
C ASN A 273 31.56 -2.97 -9.63
N GLY A 274 32.78 -2.51 -9.93
CA GLY A 274 33.05 -1.50 -10.95
C GLY A 274 34.02 -2.02 -12.01
N PRO A 275 33.56 -2.83 -12.97
CA PRO A 275 34.42 -3.37 -14.03
C PRO A 275 34.97 -2.28 -14.96
N TYR A 276 36.18 -2.49 -15.51
CA TYR A 276 36.79 -1.55 -16.46
C TYR A 276 35.99 -1.50 -17.77
N LYS A 277 35.56 -0.30 -18.17
CA LYS A 277 34.76 -0.03 -19.40
C LYS A 277 33.38 -0.70 -19.43
N ASP A 278 32.83 -1.07 -18.29
CA ASP A 278 31.48 -1.64 -18.20
C ASP A 278 30.71 -0.99 -17.04
N ILE A 279 29.40 -1.23 -16.97
CA ILE A 279 28.54 -0.56 -16.00
C ILE A 279 28.76 -1.11 -14.59
N GLY A 280 28.81 -0.21 -13.61
CA GLY A 280 28.93 -0.59 -12.21
C GLY A 280 27.64 -1.26 -11.71
N THR A 281 27.79 -2.35 -10.96
CA THR A 281 26.68 -3.08 -10.35
C THR A 281 26.82 -3.14 -8.84
N TYR A 282 25.71 -3.36 -8.14
CA TYR A 282 25.72 -3.66 -6.72
C TYR A 282 24.88 -4.91 -6.43
N SER A 283 25.20 -5.56 -5.32
CA SER A 283 24.40 -6.64 -4.73
C SER A 283 24.21 -6.35 -3.24
N VAL A 284 22.98 -6.43 -2.76
CA VAL A 284 22.60 -6.12 -1.38
C VAL A 284 21.87 -7.28 -0.74
N SER A 285 22.17 -7.55 0.54
CA SER A 285 21.43 -8.48 1.37
C SER A 285 20.82 -7.74 2.57
N LEU A 286 19.55 -8.02 2.82
CA LEU A 286 18.73 -7.40 3.87
C LEU A 286 18.15 -8.51 4.74
N GLN A 287 18.37 -8.42 6.05
CA GLN A 287 17.79 -9.31 7.04
C GLN A 287 16.53 -8.68 7.61
N GLY A 288 15.39 -9.35 7.44
CA GLY A 288 14.13 -8.94 8.03
C GLY A 288 14.16 -8.93 9.55
N THR A 289 13.48 -7.95 10.16
CA THR A 289 13.29 -7.85 11.60
C THR A 289 11.80 -7.66 11.92
N GLY A 290 11.28 -8.54 12.79
CA GLY A 290 9.85 -8.65 13.06
C GLY A 290 9.09 -9.40 11.96
N ALA A 291 7.76 -9.37 12.03
CA ALA A 291 6.90 -9.98 11.01
C ALA A 291 6.91 -9.16 9.71
N TYR A 292 6.88 -9.84 8.56
CA TYR A 292 6.52 -9.20 7.30
C TYR A 292 4.99 -9.10 7.21
N GLY A 293 4.51 -8.02 6.59
CA GLY A 293 3.11 -7.83 6.22
C GLY A 293 2.88 -8.15 4.75
N THR A 294 1.63 -8.51 4.42
CA THR A 294 1.18 -8.69 3.04
C THR A 294 -0.04 -7.81 2.79
N THR A 295 -0.07 -7.11 1.67
CA THR A 295 -1.20 -6.27 1.25
C THR A 295 -1.36 -6.36 -0.25
N GLY A 296 -2.54 -5.99 -0.76
CA GLY A 296 -2.83 -6.05 -2.19
C GLY A 296 -3.96 -7.03 -2.46
N THR A 297 -3.99 -7.59 -3.66
CA THR A 297 -5.05 -8.51 -4.04
C THR A 297 -4.99 -9.77 -3.20
N THR A 298 -6.09 -10.04 -2.51
CA THR A 298 -6.28 -11.26 -1.74
C THR A 298 -6.52 -12.39 -2.73
N ILE A 299 -5.55 -13.29 -2.83
CA ILE A 299 -5.77 -14.61 -3.41
C ILE A 299 -6.76 -15.31 -2.47
N ASN A 300 -8.05 -15.25 -2.80
CA ASN A 300 -9.03 -16.11 -2.18
C ASN A 300 -8.71 -17.53 -2.68
N PRO A 301 -8.33 -18.48 -1.82
CA PRO A 301 -8.23 -19.87 -2.21
C PRO A 301 -9.66 -20.39 -2.41
N SER A 302 -10.38 -19.90 -3.42
CA SER A 302 -11.62 -20.49 -3.92
C SER A 302 -11.33 -21.75 -4.75
N GLY A 303 -10.30 -22.50 -4.35
CA GLY A 303 -10.12 -23.89 -4.68
C GLY A 303 -10.73 -24.71 -3.55
N VAL A 304 -11.47 -25.76 -3.90
CA VAL A 304 -12.02 -26.67 -2.91
C VAL A 304 -10.87 -27.29 -2.11
N VAL A 305 -10.71 -26.87 -0.85
CA VAL A 305 -9.79 -27.50 0.08
C VAL A 305 -10.36 -28.89 0.36
N ILE A 306 -9.68 -29.93 -0.11
CA ILE A 306 -9.93 -31.29 0.36
C ILE A 306 -9.37 -31.35 1.79
N ALA A 307 -10.15 -30.88 2.76
CA ALA A 307 -9.85 -31.05 4.17
C ALA A 307 -9.89 -32.55 4.50
N GLY A 308 -8.95 -33.03 5.32
CA GLY A 308 -8.68 -34.45 5.60
C GLY A 308 -9.80 -35.21 6.35
N GLY A 309 -11.01 -35.21 5.81
CA GLY A 309 -12.02 -36.25 6.01
C GLY A 309 -11.98 -37.24 4.84
N GLY A 310 -12.46 -38.47 5.05
CA GLY A 310 -12.50 -39.48 4.00
C GLY A 310 -13.39 -39.02 2.85
N THR A 311 -12.79 -38.62 1.73
CA THR A 311 -13.54 -38.25 0.53
C THR A 311 -14.22 -39.49 -0.04
N THR A 312 -15.53 -39.41 -0.29
CA THR A 312 -16.29 -40.51 -0.88
C THR A 312 -16.53 -40.24 -2.35
N MET A 313 -16.21 -41.21 -3.20
CA MET A 313 -16.38 -41.12 -4.65
C MET A 313 -17.58 -41.94 -5.08
N LYS A 314 -18.47 -41.32 -5.88
CA LYS A 314 -19.66 -41.94 -6.46
C LYS A 314 -19.52 -42.02 -7.96
N GLN A 315 -20.00 -43.11 -8.55
CA GLN A 315 -20.03 -43.32 -9.99
C GLN A 315 -21.45 -43.64 -10.43
N TYR A 316 -21.79 -43.22 -11.65
CA TYR A 316 -23.06 -43.52 -12.29
C TYR A 316 -22.89 -43.56 -13.80
N THR A 317 -23.55 -44.50 -14.47
CA THR A 317 -23.63 -44.57 -15.93
C THR A 317 -25.04 -44.18 -16.34
N ALA A 318 -25.18 -43.14 -17.17
CA ALA A 318 -26.46 -42.63 -17.62
C ALA A 318 -27.13 -43.58 -18.64
N ALA A 319 -28.43 -43.78 -18.50
CA ALA A 319 -29.26 -44.47 -19.50
C ALA A 319 -29.62 -43.54 -20.67
N GLY A 320 -29.52 -42.22 -20.49
CA GLY A 320 -29.79 -41.19 -21.48
C GLY A 320 -31.11 -40.46 -21.20
N GLY A 321 -31.08 -39.14 -21.32
CA GLY A 321 -32.23 -38.27 -21.09
C GLY A 321 -32.45 -37.87 -19.62
N GLU A 322 -31.62 -38.33 -18.69
CA GLU A 322 -31.69 -37.87 -17.31
C GLU A 322 -31.24 -36.42 -17.16
N ASN A 323 -31.90 -35.67 -16.29
CA ASN A 323 -31.48 -34.32 -15.91
C ASN A 323 -30.99 -34.23 -14.45
N THR A 324 -31.14 -35.31 -13.69
CA THR A 324 -30.79 -35.39 -12.27
C THR A 324 -30.34 -36.79 -11.88
N ILE A 325 -29.39 -36.87 -10.95
CA ILE A 325 -29.01 -38.10 -10.23
C ILE A 325 -29.15 -37.84 -8.74
N THR A 326 -29.61 -38.84 -7.99
CA THR A 326 -29.75 -38.76 -6.54
C THR A 326 -28.78 -39.73 -5.86
N TRP A 327 -27.96 -39.20 -4.96
CA TRP A 327 -27.09 -39.96 -4.05
C TRP A 327 -27.52 -39.70 -2.62
N SER A 328 -28.48 -40.50 -2.14
CA SER A 328 -29.10 -40.34 -0.82
C SER A 328 -28.13 -40.57 0.34
N ASP A 329 -27.09 -41.37 0.12
CA ASP A 329 -26.01 -41.61 1.09
C ASP A 329 -25.07 -40.41 1.23
N MET A 330 -25.13 -39.43 0.32
CA MET A 330 -24.31 -38.22 0.33
C MET A 330 -25.06 -36.98 0.86
N ILE A 331 -26.25 -37.15 1.43
CA ILE A 331 -26.98 -36.04 2.08
C ILE A 331 -26.14 -35.47 3.22
N GLY A 332 -26.01 -34.15 3.27
CA GLY A 332 -25.18 -33.42 4.24
C GLY A 332 -23.74 -33.18 3.78
N ASN A 333 -23.26 -33.91 2.75
CA ASN A 333 -21.90 -33.75 2.23
C ASN A 333 -21.80 -32.62 1.19
N THR A 334 -20.60 -32.06 1.06
CA THR A 334 -20.27 -31.05 0.04
C THR A 334 -19.74 -31.74 -1.21
N CYS A 335 -20.26 -31.36 -2.38
CA CYS A 335 -19.74 -31.83 -3.66
C CYS A 335 -18.49 -31.04 -4.04
N LEU A 336 -17.36 -31.73 -4.19
CA LEU A 336 -16.05 -31.13 -4.45
C LEU A 336 -15.67 -31.18 -5.93
N TYR A 337 -16.14 -32.22 -6.64
CA TYR A 337 -15.79 -32.46 -8.04
C TYR A 337 -16.87 -33.28 -8.74
N VAL A 338 -17.11 -32.98 -10.01
CA VAL A 338 -17.93 -33.81 -10.91
C VAL A 338 -17.25 -33.91 -12.28
N SER A 339 -17.24 -35.10 -12.86
CA SER A 339 -16.86 -35.32 -14.25
C SER A 339 -18.00 -35.94 -15.04
N ARG A 340 -18.04 -35.65 -16.34
CA ARG A 340 -18.99 -36.14 -17.33
C ARG A 340 -18.24 -36.71 -18.53
N GLY A 341 -18.42 -38.00 -18.82
CA GLY A 341 -17.70 -38.66 -19.91
C GLY A 341 -16.16 -38.62 -19.77
N GLY A 342 -15.66 -38.42 -18.54
CA GLY A 342 -14.24 -38.24 -18.25
C GLY A 342 -13.72 -36.81 -18.39
N VAL A 343 -14.57 -35.83 -18.68
CA VAL A 343 -14.24 -34.39 -18.72
C VAL A 343 -14.82 -33.70 -17.49
N ASP A 344 -14.05 -32.79 -16.89
CA ASP A 344 -14.47 -32.01 -15.72
C ASP A 344 -15.62 -31.07 -16.08
N VAL A 345 -16.58 -30.92 -15.17
CA VAL A 345 -17.65 -29.91 -15.31
C VAL A 345 -17.08 -28.50 -15.11
N ARG A 346 -17.68 -27.50 -15.75
CA ARG A 346 -17.18 -26.11 -15.68
C ARG A 346 -17.30 -25.52 -14.28
N GLU A 347 -18.42 -25.77 -13.61
CA GLU A 347 -18.75 -25.19 -12.29
C GLU A 347 -19.80 -26.06 -11.57
N ILE A 348 -19.68 -26.13 -10.24
CA ILE A 348 -20.64 -26.79 -9.35
C ILE A 348 -21.38 -25.71 -8.56
N LEU A 349 -22.66 -25.51 -8.89
CA LEU A 349 -23.52 -24.52 -8.25
C LEU A 349 -24.14 -25.07 -6.96
N THR A 350 -24.35 -24.20 -5.97
CA THR A 350 -25.13 -24.49 -4.74
C THR A 350 -26.52 -23.86 -4.76
N SER A 351 -26.81 -23.00 -5.75
CA SER A 351 -28.10 -22.34 -5.95
C SER A 351 -28.33 -22.04 -7.44
N GLY A 352 -29.52 -21.55 -7.83
CA GLY A 352 -29.85 -21.25 -9.23
C GLY A 352 -30.14 -22.49 -10.09
N THR A 353 -30.03 -22.33 -11.41
CA THR A 353 -30.27 -23.38 -12.43
C THR A 353 -29.00 -23.57 -13.25
N PRO A 354 -28.42 -24.79 -13.32
CA PRO A 354 -27.22 -25.04 -14.12
C PRO A 354 -27.54 -24.90 -15.61
N VAL A 355 -26.58 -24.44 -16.42
CA VAL A 355 -26.66 -24.39 -17.88
C VAL A 355 -25.44 -25.04 -18.54
N ASN A 356 -25.63 -25.63 -19.72
CA ASN A 356 -24.55 -26.28 -20.48
C ASN A 356 -23.80 -27.33 -19.62
N ASP A 357 -22.48 -27.17 -19.47
CA ASP A 357 -21.60 -28.10 -18.73
C ASP A 357 -21.48 -27.75 -17.24
N GLN A 358 -22.35 -26.89 -16.71
CA GLN A 358 -22.49 -26.69 -15.26
C GLN A 358 -23.33 -27.81 -14.64
N VAL A 359 -23.11 -28.03 -13.35
CA VAL A 359 -23.95 -28.90 -12.52
C VAL A 359 -24.34 -28.16 -11.24
N LYS A 360 -25.38 -28.62 -10.57
CA LYS A 360 -25.81 -28.09 -9.28
C LYS A 360 -25.93 -29.23 -8.27
N TRP A 361 -25.32 -29.04 -7.10
CA TRP A 361 -25.46 -29.96 -5.98
C TRP A 361 -26.37 -29.38 -4.90
N ASN A 362 -27.37 -30.17 -4.49
CA ASN A 362 -28.18 -29.87 -3.31
C ASN A 362 -27.82 -30.85 -2.19
N SER A 363 -27.04 -30.38 -1.21
CA SER A 363 -26.59 -31.19 -0.08
C SER A 363 -27.73 -31.62 0.86
N SER A 364 -28.84 -30.88 0.91
CA SER A 364 -29.99 -31.24 1.75
C SER A 364 -30.81 -32.39 1.18
N THR A 365 -30.76 -32.59 -0.14
CA THR A 365 -31.53 -33.65 -0.82
C THR A 365 -30.64 -34.72 -1.45
N GLY A 366 -29.32 -34.51 -1.51
CA GLY A 366 -28.39 -35.42 -2.18
C GLY A 366 -28.55 -35.45 -3.70
N VAL A 367 -29.07 -34.38 -4.31
CA VAL A 367 -29.42 -34.34 -5.74
C VAL A 367 -28.37 -33.55 -6.52
N LEU A 368 -27.84 -34.18 -7.57
CA LEU A 368 -27.00 -33.57 -8.59
C LEU A 368 -27.86 -33.27 -9.83
N THR A 369 -27.98 -32.00 -10.21
CA THR A 369 -28.74 -31.53 -11.38
C THR A 369 -27.78 -31.08 -12.49
N PHE A 370 -28.08 -31.42 -13.73
CA PHE A 370 -27.23 -31.11 -14.88
C PHE A 370 -27.76 -29.92 -15.70
N GLY A 371 -26.87 -29.14 -16.31
CA GLY A 371 -27.24 -28.03 -17.18
C GLY A 371 -27.67 -28.42 -18.59
N ARG A 372 -27.48 -29.69 -18.95
CA ARG A 372 -27.98 -30.36 -20.16
C ARG A 372 -28.27 -31.82 -19.82
N LEU A 373 -29.20 -32.43 -20.55
CA LEU A 373 -29.53 -33.85 -20.40
C LEU A 373 -28.29 -34.72 -20.58
N LEU A 374 -28.25 -35.83 -19.85
CA LEU A 374 -27.20 -36.84 -19.99
C LEU A 374 -27.40 -37.63 -21.28
N GLU A 375 -26.31 -37.94 -21.96
CA GLU A 375 -26.32 -38.85 -23.10
C GLU A 375 -26.33 -40.30 -22.59
N SER A 376 -26.83 -41.23 -23.41
CA SER A 376 -26.76 -42.65 -23.07
C SER A 376 -25.30 -43.09 -22.96
N ASP A 377 -24.98 -43.92 -21.97
CA ASP A 377 -23.63 -44.37 -21.61
C ASP A 377 -22.67 -43.26 -21.12
N GLU A 378 -23.17 -42.06 -20.83
CA GLU A 378 -22.35 -40.99 -20.27
C GLU A 378 -21.93 -41.33 -18.82
N PHE A 379 -20.61 -41.33 -18.58
CA PHE A 379 -20.05 -41.70 -17.28
C PHE A 379 -19.93 -40.51 -16.34
N ILE A 380 -20.56 -40.58 -15.17
CA ILE A 380 -20.54 -39.55 -14.14
C ILE A 380 -19.69 -40.00 -12.96
N ARG A 381 -18.75 -39.16 -12.53
CA ARG A 381 -18.05 -39.32 -11.24
C ARG A 381 -18.30 -38.09 -10.39
N GLY A 382 -18.66 -38.29 -9.14
CA GLY A 382 -18.77 -37.23 -8.14
C GLY A 382 -17.85 -37.52 -6.95
N LEU A 383 -17.18 -36.50 -6.41
CA LEU A 383 -16.38 -36.59 -5.21
C LEU A 383 -16.97 -35.71 -4.11
N PHE A 384 -17.13 -36.29 -2.91
CA PHE A 384 -17.84 -35.70 -1.79
C PHE A 384 -17.00 -35.71 -0.52
N ASN A 385 -17.20 -34.71 0.34
CA ASN A 385 -16.63 -34.59 1.68
C ASN A 385 -17.72 -34.23 2.67
#